data_AF-A0A950Y7T4-F1
#
_entry.id   AF-A0A950Y7T4-F1
#
_cell.length_a   1.000
_cell.length_b   1.000
_cell.length_c   1.000
_cell.angle_alpha   90.00
_cell.angle_beta   90.00
_cell.angle_gamma   90.00
#
_symmetry.space_group_name_H-M   'P 1'
#
loop_
_entity.id
_entity.type
_entity.pdbx_description
1 polymer ?
#
loop_
_entity_poly.entity_id
_entity_poly.type
_entity_poly.pdbx_seq_one_letter_code
_entity_poly.pdbx_strand_id
1 'polypeptide(L)' 'LANLNCKVNLIALNPGPGIPFDTPDPARVEAFQQIVRRAFPCFVRKPRGRDIFAACGQLKRVASDLISLE' A
#
# COMPACT_ATOMS: atom_id res chain seq x y z
N LEU A 1 7.61 21.69 -6.24
CA LEU A 1 6.68 20.62 -6.66
C LEU A 1 5.88 21.15 -7.84
N ALA A 2 5.67 20.34 -8.89
CA ALA A 2 5.00 20.78 -10.11
C ALA A 2 3.55 21.25 -9.83
N ASN A 3 3.05 22.21 -10.62
CA ASN A 3 1.74 22.84 -10.46
C ASN A 3 0.61 21.91 -10.94
N LEU A 4 0.41 20.78 -10.24
CA LEU A 4 -0.56 19.75 -10.57
C LEU A 4 -1.77 19.83 -9.65
N ASN A 5 -2.96 19.97 -10.21
CA ASN A 5 -4.20 19.89 -9.43
C ASN A 5 -4.53 18.43 -9.14
N CYS A 6 -4.07 17.90 -8.01
CA CYS A 6 -4.30 16.52 -7.62
C CYS A 6 -4.50 16.33 -6.10
N LYS A 7 -4.90 15.11 -5.74
CA LYS A 7 -4.96 14.62 -4.36
C LYS A 7 -4.04 13.42 -4.23
N VAL A 8 -3.29 13.34 -3.15
CA VAL A 8 -2.34 12.24 -2.90
C VAL A 8 -2.92 11.28 -1.86
N ASN A 9 -3.05 10.00 -2.21
CA ASN A 9 -3.44 8.95 -1.28
C ASN A 9 -2.23 8.08 -0.95
N LEU A 10 -1.73 8.18 0.28
CA LEU A 10 -0.65 7.35 0.79
C LEU A 10 -1.19 5.97 1.14
N ILE A 11 -0.51 4.95 0.63
CA ILE A 11 -0.76 3.55 0.99
C ILE A 11 0.47 3.10 1.76
N ALA A 12 0.33 2.87 3.06
CA ALA A 12 1.34 2.13 3.80
C ALA A 12 1.39 0.72 3.21
N LEU A 13 2.59 0.25 2.84
CA LEU A 13 2.79 -1.01 2.15
C LEU A 13 2.04 -2.15 2.87
N ASN A 14 1.31 -2.96 2.11
CA ASN A 14 0.78 -4.22 2.60
C ASN A 14 1.82 -5.30 2.26
N PRO A 15 2.44 -5.96 3.25
CA PRO A 15 3.46 -6.97 3.00
C PRO A 15 2.83 -8.20 2.35
N GLY A 16 3.68 -8.99 1.67
CA GLY A 16 3.24 -10.21 1.01
C GLY A 16 4.43 -11.06 0.55
N PRO A 17 4.18 -12.32 0.16
CA PRO A 17 5.23 -13.22 -0.32
C PRO A 17 6.01 -12.60 -1.48
N GLY A 18 7.34 -12.59 -1.39
CA GLY A 18 8.22 -12.05 -2.43
C GLY A 18 8.43 -10.53 -2.41
N ILE A 19 7.79 -9.80 -1.50
CA ILE A 19 8.05 -8.36 -1.29
C ILE A 19 9.10 -8.22 -0.18
N PRO A 20 10.31 -7.70 -0.46
CA PRO A 20 11.40 -7.61 0.51
C PRO A 20 11.27 -6.38 1.44
N PHE A 21 10.06 -5.86 1.62
CA PHE A 21 9.80 -4.61 2.34
C PHE A 21 8.60 -4.79 3.28
N ASP A 22 8.65 -4.07 4.40
CA ASP A 22 7.62 -4.14 5.43
C ASP A 22 6.72 -2.90 5.45
N THR A 23 5.62 -3.00 6.20
CA THR A 23 4.78 -1.83 6.50
C THR A 23 5.64 -0.82 7.27
N PRO A 24 5.74 0.44 6.82
CA PRO A 24 6.46 1.47 7.57
C PRO A 24 5.77 1.76 8.90
N ASP A 25 6.56 2.23 9.88
CA ASP A 25 6.04 2.71 11.15
C ASP A 25 4.98 3.82 10.95
N PRO A 26 3.86 3.81 11.70
CA PRO A 26 2.81 4.82 11.58
C PRO A 26 3.31 6.26 11.70
N ALA A 27 4.25 6.54 12.60
CA ALA A 27 4.81 7.88 12.79
C ALA A 27 5.63 8.33 11.57
N ARG A 28 6.29 7.39 10.88
CA ARG A 28 7.00 7.69 9.62
C ARG A 28 6.02 8.03 8.49
N VAL A 29 4.88 7.33 8.43
CA VAL A 29 3.82 7.63 7.45
C VAL A 29 3.22 9.01 7.72
N GLU A 30 2.97 9.33 8.98
CA GLU A 30 2.43 10.64 9.39
C GLU A 30 3.42 11.77 9.08
N ALA A 31 4.70 11.62 9.43
CA ALA A 31 5.73 12.61 9.12
C ALA A 31 5.82 12.88 7.61
N PHE A 32 5.78 11.83 6.79
CA PHE A 32 5.77 11.97 5.34
C PHE A 32 4.50 12.67 4.83
N GLN A 33 3.33 12.31 5.39
CA GLN A 33 2.06 12.97 5.06
C GLN A 33 2.13 14.48 5.32
N GLN A 34 2.71 14.90 6.45
CA GLN A 34 2.84 16.33 6.78
C GLN A 34 3.72 17.08 5.79
N ILE A 35 4.75 16.44 5.24
CA ILE A 35 5.58 17.04 4.18
C ILE A 35 4.76 17.23 2.90
N VAL A 36 4.02 16.21 2.47
CA VAL A 36 3.21 16.26 1.23
C VAL A 36 2.06 17.25 1.35
N ARG A 37 1.44 17.37 2.54
CA ARG A 37 0.34 18.31 2.83
C ARG A 37 0.69 19.78 2.58
N ARG A 38 1.97 20.13 2.57
CA ARG A 38 2.44 21.49 2.22
C ARG A 38 2.16 21.86 0.77
N ALA A 39 1.92 20.89 -0.10
CA ALA A 39 1.70 21.11 -1.53
C ALA A 39 0.38 20.52 -2.06
N PHE A 40 -0.10 19.41 -1.50
CA PHE A 40 -1.31 18.73 -2.00
C PHE A 40 -2.18 18.21 -0.85
N PRO A 41 -3.52 18.17 -1.01
CA PRO A 41 -4.38 17.40 -0.11
C PRO A 41 -3.91 15.94 -0.06
N CYS A 42 -3.56 15.47 1.13
CA CYS A 42 -2.93 14.16 1.32
C CYS A 42 -3.64 13.34 2.41
N PHE A 43 -4.05 12.12 2.06
CA PHE A 43 -4.78 11.20 2.93
C PHE A 43 -4.01 9.89 3.08
N VAL A 44 -4.05 9.29 4.27
CA VAL A 44 -3.56 7.92 4.48
C VAL A 44 -4.72 6.96 4.27
N ARG A 45 -4.56 6.03 3.34
CA ARG A 45 -5.56 5.01 3.04
C ARG A 45 -5.53 3.94 4.12
N LYS A 46 -6.65 3.79 4.85
CA LYS A 46 -6.81 2.66 5.79
C LYS A 46 -6.79 1.34 5.01
N PRO A 47 -5.94 0.38 5.38
CA PRO A 47 -5.93 -0.95 4.77
C PRO A 47 -7.26 -1.67 5.02
N ARG A 48 -7.71 -2.45 4.03
CA ARG A 48 -8.85 -3.36 4.17
C ARG A 48 -8.48 -4.71 3.57
N GLY A 49 -8.85 -5.80 4.24
CA GLY A 49 -8.62 -7.17 3.78
C GLY A 49 -7.17 -7.66 3.86
N ARG A 50 -6.33 -7.12 4.75
CA ARG A 50 -4.93 -7.61 4.93
C ARG A 50 -4.87 -9.03 5.46
N ASP A 51 -5.77 -9.32 6.40
CA ASP A 51 -6.00 -10.60 7.06
C ASP A 51 -6.36 -11.72 6.07
N ILE A 52 -6.99 -11.37 4.96
CA ILE A 52 -7.40 -12.30 3.90
C ILE A 52 -6.59 -12.14 2.59
N PHE A 53 -5.42 -11.50 2.65
CA PHE A 53 -4.57 -11.23 1.48
C PHE A 53 -5.29 -10.52 0.30
N ALA A 54 -6.27 -9.68 0.62
CA ALA A 54 -7.07 -8.91 -0.34
C ALA A 54 -6.79 -7.40 -0.29
N ALA A 55 -5.81 -6.95 0.48
CA ALA A 55 -5.41 -5.54 0.46
C ALA A 55 -4.73 -5.18 -0.86
N CYS A 56 -4.62 -3.88 -1.14
CA CYS A 56 -3.98 -3.38 -2.36
C CYS A 56 -2.56 -3.97 -2.49
N GLY A 57 -2.29 -4.64 -3.61
CA GLY A 57 -1.00 -5.30 -3.90
C GLY A 57 -0.91 -6.77 -3.49
N GLN A 58 -1.89 -7.32 -2.74
CA GLN A 58 -1.85 -8.72 -2.29
C GLN A 58 -2.62 -9.70 -3.17
N LEU A 59 -3.43 -9.20 -4.11
CA LEU A 59 -4.20 -10.04 -5.03
C LEU A 59 -3.25 -10.82 -5.94
N LYS A 60 -3.11 -12.12 -5.69
CA LYS A 60 -2.44 -13.07 -6.59
C LYS A 60 -3.52 -13.90 -7.28
N ARG A 61 -3.42 -14.06 -8.60
CA ARG A 61 -4.19 -15.11 -9.27
C ARG A 61 -3.70 -16.44 -8.72
N VAL A 62 -4.61 -17.30 -8.27
CA VAL A 62 -4.32 -18.74 -8.21
C VAL A 62 -4.12 -19.14 -9.68
N ALA A 63 -2.92 -18.94 -10.21
CA ALA A 63 -2.53 -19.58 -11.46
C ALA A 63 -2.52 -21.08 -11.16
N SER A 64 -3.10 -21.85 -12.07
CA SER A 64 -3.38 -23.28 -11.94
C SER A 64 -2.15 -24.17 -11.67
N ASP A 65 -0.96 -23.59 -11.51
CA ASP A 65 0.30 -24.28 -11.24
C ASP A 65 0.40 -24.80 -9.79
N LEU A 66 -0.63 -24.56 -8.97
CA LEU A 66 -0.80 -25.15 -7.63
C LEU A 66 -1.66 -26.42 -7.63
N ILE A 67 -2.08 -26.92 -8.80
CA ILE A 67 -2.52 -28.31 -8.94
C ILE A 67 -1.35 -29.10 -9.56
N SER A 68 -0.31 -29.34 -8.76
CA SER A 68 0.41 -30.60 -8.92
C SER A 68 -0.45 -31.66 -8.25
N LEU A 69 -0.99 -32.56 -9.06
CA LEU A 69 -1.70 -33.77 -8.63
C LEU A 69 -0.90 -34.50 -7.56
N GLU A 70 -1.50 -34.67 -6.39
CA GLU A 70 -1.64 -35.98 -5.75
C GLU A 70 -3.12 -36.19 -5.40
#